data_AF-A0A251U3D3-F1
#
_entry.id   AF-A0A251U3D3-F1
#
_cell.length_a   1.000
_cell.length_b   1.000
_cell.length_c   1.000
_cell.angle_alpha   90.00
_cell.angle_beta   90.00
_cell.angle_gamma   90.00
#
_symmetry.space_group_name_H-M   'P 1'
#
loop_
_entity.id
_entity.type
_entity.pdbx_description
1 polymer ?
#
loop_
_entity_poly.entity_id
_entity_poly.type
_entity_poly.pdbx_seq_one_letter_code
_entity_poly.pdbx_strand_id
1 'polypeptide(L)'
;MELYPRIGKNFDIKVFTNCRFGMMSWAVLAVTYCIKQYETNGKVADSMLVNTVLMLVYVTKFFWWEAGCWNTMDIAHDRAGFYICWGCLVWVPSIYTSPGMYLVNHPVSLGPQVIFFINEIKKKVFFIQIKV
;
A
#
# COMPACT_ATOMS: atom_id res chain seq x y z
N MET A 1 16.68 -11.76 -22.10
CA MET A 1 16.05 -11.36 -20.82
C MET A 1 14.77 -12.15 -20.70
N GLU A 2 14.67 -13.00 -19.67
CA GLU A 2 13.56 -13.95 -19.49
C GLU A 2 12.25 -13.23 -19.16
N LEU A 3 11.15 -13.68 -19.77
CA LEU A 3 9.83 -13.10 -19.56
C LEU A 3 9.24 -13.53 -18.21
N TYR A 4 9.49 -14.76 -17.75
CA TYR A 4 9.02 -15.29 -16.45
C TYR A 4 10.17 -16.02 -15.75
N PRO A 5 11.07 -15.30 -15.05
CA PRO A 5 12.09 -15.97 -14.26
C PRO A 5 11.40 -16.68 -13.10
N ARG A 6 11.40 -18.01 -13.16
CA ARG A 6 10.84 -18.88 -12.14
C ARG A 6 11.95 -19.51 -11.32
N ILE A 7 11.81 -19.48 -10.00
CA ILE A 7 12.61 -20.34 -9.12
C ILE A 7 11.86 -21.68 -9.00
N GLY A 8 12.31 -22.68 -9.75
CA GLY A 8 11.62 -23.96 -9.86
C GLY A 8 10.34 -23.92 -10.71
N LYS A 9 9.44 -24.91 -10.55
CA LYS A 9 8.21 -25.02 -11.37
C LYS A 9 7.06 -24.10 -10.94
N ASN A 10 7.05 -23.66 -9.67
CA ASN A 10 5.87 -23.06 -9.03
C ASN A 10 6.09 -21.65 -8.46
N PHE A 11 7.30 -21.07 -8.56
CA PHE A 11 7.61 -19.78 -7.93
C PHE A 11 7.91 -18.70 -8.96
N ASP A 12 6.88 -17.92 -9.34
CA ASP A 12 7.03 -16.75 -10.19
C ASP A 12 7.57 -15.57 -9.36
N ILE A 13 8.82 -15.17 -9.63
CA ILE A 13 9.52 -14.12 -8.88
C ILE A 13 8.76 -12.78 -8.97
N LYS A 14 8.17 -12.46 -10.13
CA LYS A 14 7.42 -11.22 -10.34
C LYS A 14 6.20 -11.10 -9.43
N VAL A 15 5.44 -12.18 -9.29
CA VAL A 15 4.23 -12.20 -8.46
C VAL A 15 4.62 -12.09 -6.99
N PHE A 16 5.69 -12.77 -6.60
CA PHE A 16 6.18 -12.71 -5.23
C PHE A 16 6.68 -11.31 -4.85
N THR A 17 7.51 -10.67 -5.66
CA THR A 17 8.05 -9.34 -5.35
C THR A 17 6.99 -8.25 -5.41
N ASN A 18 6.11 -8.27 -6.42
CA ASN A 18 5.09 -7.24 -6.60
C ASN A 18 3.89 -7.44 -5.66
N CYS A 19 3.27 -8.62 -5.70
CA CYS A 19 1.98 -8.89 -5.05
C CYS A 19 2.14 -9.22 -3.56
N ARG A 20 3.22 -9.92 -3.15
CA ARG A 20 3.44 -10.28 -1.74
C ARG A 20 4.36 -9.31 -1.01
N PHE A 21 5.60 -9.15 -1.47
CA PHE A 21 6.58 -8.39 -0.70
C PHE A 21 6.31 -6.88 -0.73
N GLY A 22 5.97 -6.31 -1.90
CA GLY A 22 5.64 -4.89 -2.04
C GLY A 22 4.40 -4.48 -1.24
N MET A 23 3.32 -5.25 -1.31
CA MET A 23 2.08 -4.93 -0.60
C MET A 23 2.16 -5.18 0.90
N MET A 24 2.88 -6.22 1.35
CA MET A 24 3.12 -6.43 2.77
C MET A 24 4.04 -5.38 3.38
N SER A 25 5.12 -4.98 2.69
CA SER A 25 6.01 -3.93 3.19
C SER A 25 5.25 -2.61 3.35
N TRP A 26 4.34 -2.31 2.42
CA TRP A 26 3.49 -1.14 2.52
C TRP A 26 2.55 -1.16 3.74
N ALA A 27 1.91 -2.31 4.03
CA ALA A 27 1.07 -2.46 5.22
C ALA A 27 1.87 -2.36 6.53
N VAL A 28 3.05 -2.98 6.58
CA VAL A 28 3.93 -2.90 7.75
C VAL A 28 4.34 -1.45 8.01
N LEU A 29 4.75 -0.71 6.98
CA LEU A 29 5.14 0.69 7.13
C LEU A 29 4.00 1.56 7.67
N ALA A 30 2.77 1.38 7.17
CA ALA A 30 1.59 2.11 7.67
C ALA A 30 1.35 1.89 9.18
N VAL A 31 1.60 0.68 9.68
CA VAL A 31 1.48 0.35 11.11
C VAL A 31 2.66 0.92 11.90
N THR A 32 3.89 0.82 11.39
CA THR A 32 5.08 1.33 12.08
C THR A 32 5.01 2.84 12.32
N TYR A 33 4.43 3.62 11.40
CA TYR A 33 4.25 5.05 11.60
C TYR A 33 3.22 5.39 12.68
N CYS A 34 2.15 4.59 12.80
CA CYS A 34 1.19 4.72 13.87
C CYS A 34 1.84 4.44 15.25
N ILE A 35 2.63 3.37 15.35
CA ILE A 35 3.39 3.03 16.57
C ILE A 35 4.39 4.15 16.89
N LYS A 36 5.13 4.66 15.89
CA LYS A 36 6.13 5.70 16.11
C LYS A 36 5.51 7.00 16.62
N GLN A 37 4.34 7.37 16.11
CA GLN A 37 3.64 8.55 16.58
C GLN A 37 3.12 8.37 18.02
N TYR A 38 2.64 7.15 18.35
CA TYR A 38 2.24 6.83 19.72
C TYR A 38 3.42 6.93 20.70
N GLU A 39 4.59 6.42 20.35
CA GLU A 39 5.79 6.53 21.19
C GLU A 39 6.26 7.98 21.39
N THR A 40 6.17 8.81 20.35
CA THR A 40 6.72 10.16 20.37
C THR A 40 5.79 11.15 21.07
N ASN A 41 4.48 11.04 20.85
CA ASN A 41 3.50 12.01 21.33
C ASN A 41 2.60 11.48 22.46
N GLY A 42 2.71 10.19 22.82
CA GLY A 42 1.86 9.52 23.81
C GLY A 42 0.40 9.37 23.39
N LYS A 43 0.03 9.85 22.20
CA LYS A 43 -1.33 9.82 21.62
C LYS A 43 -1.23 9.69 20.11
N VAL A 44 -2.13 8.91 19.52
CA VAL A 44 -2.28 8.83 18.05
C VAL A 44 -3.26 9.91 17.60
N ALA A 45 -2.86 10.73 16.63
CA ALA A 45 -3.75 11.72 16.05
C ALA A 45 -4.81 11.04 15.16
N ASP A 46 -6.02 11.59 15.15
CA ASP A 46 -7.12 11.02 14.35
C ASP A 46 -6.78 10.93 12.86
N SER A 47 -6.02 11.91 12.35
CA SER A 47 -5.53 11.94 10.96
C SER A 47 -4.64 10.74 10.62
N MET A 48 -3.81 10.29 11.56
CA MET A 48 -2.97 9.11 11.38
C MET A 48 -3.80 7.84 11.38
N LEU A 49 -4.75 7.71 12.31
CA LEU A 49 -5.66 6.56 12.35
C LEU A 49 -6.42 6.41 11.04
N VAL A 50 -6.98 7.50 10.51
CA VAL A 50 -7.66 7.51 9.21
C VAL A 50 -6.73 7.05 8.11
N ASN A 51 -5.50 7.59 8.05
CA ASN A 51 -4.52 7.23 7.03
C ASN A 51 -4.14 5.74 7.09
N THR A 52 -3.78 5.23 8.27
CA THR A 52 -3.39 3.83 8.48
C THR A 52 -4.55 2.87 8.19
N VAL A 53 -5.78 3.18 8.64
CA VAL A 53 -6.97 2.33 8.38
C VAL A 53 -7.28 2.28 6.89
N LEU A 54 -7.25 3.41 6.19
CA LEU A 54 -7.46 3.44 4.74
C LEU A 54 -6.40 2.63 3.98
N MET A 55 -5.13 2.75 4.37
CA MET A 55 -4.04 1.95 3.79
C MET A 55 -4.27 0.45 4.04
N LEU A 56 -4.64 0.05 5.26
CA LEU A 56 -4.90 -1.36 5.59
C LEU A 56 -6.12 -1.92 4.84
N VAL A 57 -7.20 -1.14 4.70
CA VAL A 57 -8.37 -1.54 3.92
C VAL A 57 -8.01 -1.71 2.44
N TYR A 58 -7.19 -0.81 1.90
CA TYR A 58 -6.69 -0.91 0.52
C TYR A 58 -5.90 -2.21 0.32
N VAL A 59 -4.91 -2.48 1.18
CA VAL A 59 -4.07 -3.68 1.08
C VAL A 59 -4.91 -4.95 1.29
N THR A 60 -5.83 -4.96 2.25
CA THR A 60 -6.70 -6.12 2.50
C THR A 60 -7.58 -6.45 1.30
N LYS A 61 -8.14 -5.43 0.64
CA LYS A 61 -8.93 -5.64 -0.57
C LYS A 61 -8.08 -6.14 -1.73
N PHE A 62 -6.85 -5.65 -1.87
CA PHE A 62 -5.93 -6.17 -2.88
C PHE A 62 -5.71 -7.68 -2.71
N PHE A 63 -5.50 -8.15 -1.47
CA PHE A 63 -5.42 -9.59 -1.20
C PHE A 63 -6.74 -10.33 -1.45
N TRP A 64 -7.89 -9.69 -1.24
CA TRP A 64 -9.19 -10.29 -1.59
C TRP A 64 -9.40 -10.45 -3.10
N TRP A 65 -8.81 -9.56 -3.91
CA TRP A 65 -8.87 -9.59 -5.38
C TRP A 65 -7.53 -9.97 -6.01
N GLU A 66 -6.82 -10.91 -5.40
CA GLU A 66 -5.49 -11.38 -5.85
C GLU A 66 -5.52 -11.92 -7.29
N ALA A 67 -6.66 -12.45 -7.74
CA ALA A 67 -6.85 -12.93 -9.12
C ALA A 67 -6.64 -11.83 -10.19
N GLY A 68 -6.91 -10.56 -9.88
CA GLY A 68 -6.66 -9.44 -10.79
C GLY A 68 -5.17 -9.14 -11.00
N CYS A 69 -4.32 -9.50 -10.03
CA CYS A 69 -2.86 -9.31 -10.08
C CYS A 69 -2.24 -10.06 -11.27
N TRP A 70 -2.85 -11.16 -11.73
CA TRP A 70 -2.33 -11.98 -12.83
C TRP A 70 -2.50 -11.32 -14.21
N ASN A 71 -3.47 -10.41 -14.34
CA ASN A 71 -3.78 -9.71 -15.59
C ASN A 71 -3.17 -8.31 -15.67
N THR A 72 -2.38 -7.88 -14.69
CA THR A 72 -1.73 -6.58 -14.76
C THR A 72 -0.63 -6.59 -15.82
N MET A 73 -0.47 -5.43 -16.48
CA MET A 73 0.51 -5.23 -17.55
C MET A 73 1.93 -5.63 -17.12
N ASP A 74 2.27 -5.31 -15.86
CA ASP A 74 3.54 -5.61 -15.19
C ASP A 74 3.88 -7.11 -15.14
N ILE A 75 2.85 -7.97 -15.09
CA ILE A 75 3.02 -9.42 -15.01
C ILE A 75 2.90 -10.05 -16.40
N ALA A 76 1.92 -9.64 -17.21
CA ALA A 76 1.57 -10.27 -18.47
C ALA A 76 2.45 -9.87 -19.66
N HIS A 77 2.87 -8.59 -19.74
CA HIS A 77 3.57 -8.06 -20.91
C HIS A 77 5.01 -7.64 -20.60
N ASP A 78 5.26 -7.19 -19.39
CA ASP A 78 6.53 -6.56 -19.05
C ASP A 78 7.61 -7.58 -18.66
N ARG A 79 8.84 -7.39 -19.11
CA ARG A 79 9.94 -8.37 -18.84
C ARG A 79 10.43 -8.21 -17.40
N ALA A 80 10.73 -9.33 -16.73
CA ALA A 80 11.29 -9.26 -15.39
C ALA A 80 12.66 -8.58 -15.42
N GLY A 81 12.74 -7.40 -14.81
CA GLY A 81 13.96 -6.62 -14.73
C GLY A 81 14.08 -5.91 -13.39
N PHE A 82 15.29 -5.37 -13.14
CA PHE A 82 15.60 -4.61 -11.94
C PHE A 82 14.60 -3.45 -11.71
N TYR A 83 14.18 -2.79 -12.79
CA TYR A 83 13.23 -1.67 -12.73
C TYR A 83 11.90 -2.05 -12.06
N ILE A 84 11.27 -3.15 -12.47
CA ILE A 84 10.00 -3.61 -11.89
C ILE A 84 10.20 -4.02 -10.42
N CYS A 85 11.24 -4.80 -10.13
CA CYS A 85 11.50 -5.23 -8.76
C CYS A 85 11.81 -4.04 -7.83
N TRP A 86 12.64 -3.10 -8.27
CA TRP A 86 12.98 -1.89 -7.49
C TRP A 86 11.77 -0.97 -7.31
N GLY A 87 10.95 -0.82 -8.35
CA GLY A 87 9.70 -0.06 -8.30
C GLY A 87 8.77 -0.61 -7.20
N CYS A 88 8.49 -1.90 -7.22
CA CYS A 88 7.58 -2.53 -6.26
C CYS A 88 8.16 -2.61 -4.84
N LEU A 89 9.47 -2.84 -4.69
CA LEU A 89 10.10 -3.08 -3.39
C LEU A 89 10.53 -1.80 -2.67
N VAL A 90 10.89 -0.75 -3.40
CA VAL A 90 11.50 0.46 -2.82
C VAL A 90 10.63 1.68 -3.11
N TRP A 91 10.29 1.91 -4.37
CA TRP A 91 9.60 3.13 -4.78
C TRP A 91 8.17 3.20 -4.21
N VAL A 92 7.37 2.14 -4.41
CA VAL A 92 5.98 2.07 -3.92
C VAL A 92 5.92 2.24 -2.39
N PRO A 93 6.59 1.43 -1.57
CA PRO A 93 6.51 1.59 -0.13
C PRO A 93 7.09 2.93 0.35
N SER A 94 8.06 3.54 -0.33
CA SER A 94 8.62 4.83 0.12
C SER A 94 7.73 6.02 -0.21
N ILE A 95 7.22 6.10 -1.45
CA ILE A 95 6.41 7.25 -1.90
C ILE A 95 5.02 7.20 -1.30
N TYR A 96 4.36 6.04 -1.31
CA TYR A 96 2.98 5.94 -0.83
C TYR A 96 2.84 6.07 0.68
N THR A 97 3.93 5.86 1.43
CA THR A 97 3.95 6.05 2.88
C THR A 97 4.44 7.43 3.31
N SER A 98 4.94 8.24 2.37
CA SER A 98 5.41 9.61 2.64
C SER A 98 4.39 10.51 3.36
N PRO A 99 3.05 10.45 3.09
CA PRO A 99 2.09 11.24 3.86
C PRO A 99 1.96 10.75 5.30
N GLY A 100 2.10 9.43 5.52
CA GLY A 100 2.16 8.85 6.86
C GLY A 100 3.38 9.36 7.63
N MET A 101 4.56 9.34 7.00
CA MET A 101 5.79 9.85 7.62
C MET A 101 5.69 11.35 7.99
N TYR A 102 5.06 12.16 7.14
CA TYR A 102 4.78 13.57 7.45
C TYR A 102 3.85 13.73 8.66
N LEU A 103 2.79 12.94 8.75
CA LEU A 103 1.82 12.98 9.86
C LEU A 103 2.40 12.52 11.20
N VAL A 104 3.48 11.72 11.21
CA VAL A 104 4.17 11.34 12.46
C VAL A 104 4.74 12.59 13.14
N ASN A 105 5.39 13.48 12.37
CA ASN A 105 6.01 14.69 12.91
C ASN A 105 5.02 15.86 13.08
N HIS A 106 3.93 15.87 12.31
CA HIS A 106 2.90 16.91 12.35
C HIS A 106 1.53 16.33 12.75
N PRO A 107 1.24 16.21 14.05
CA PRO A 107 -0.06 15.72 14.52
C PRO A 107 -1.17 16.72 14.18
N VAL A 108 -2.05 16.35 13.24
CA VAL A 108 -3.23 17.16 12.88
C VAL A 108 -4.48 16.55 13.50
N SER A 109 -5.22 17.34 14.29
CA SER A 109 -6.56 16.98 14.77
C SER A 109 -7.61 17.50 13.79
N LEU A 110 -8.29 16.58 13.09
CA LEU A 110 -9.26 16.91 12.03
C LEU A 110 -10.69 17.09 12.58
N GLY A 111 -10.98 16.58 13.78
CA GLY A 111 -12.32 16.53 14.34
C GLY A 111 -13.22 15.45 13.68
N PRO A 112 -14.23 14.94 14.39
CA PRO A 112 -15.03 13.78 13.97
C PRO A 112 -15.81 13.98 12.66
N GLN A 113 -16.29 15.21 12.39
CA GLN A 113 -17.06 15.50 11.16
C GLN A 113 -16.19 15.41 9.90
N VAL A 114 -14.96 15.94 9.95
CA VAL A 114 -14.05 15.96 8.80
C VAL A 114 -13.52 14.55 8.52
N ILE A 115 -13.31 13.74 9.56
CA ILE A 115 -12.92 12.34 9.44
C ILE A 115 -13.97 11.53 8.69
N PHE A 116 -15.25 11.66 9.06
CA PHE A 116 -16.35 10.97 8.38
C PHE A 116 -16.43 11.36 6.91
N PHE A 117 -16.31 12.66 6.62
CA PHE A 117 -16.36 13.19 5.27
C PHE A 117 -15.19 12.69 4.40
N ILE A 118 -13.96 12.71 4.94
CA ILE A 118 -12.77 12.18 4.25
C ILE A 118 -12.89 10.68 4.01
N ASN A 119 -13.36 9.92 4.99
CA ASN A 119 -13.55 8.48 4.84
C ASN A 119 -14.57 8.17 3.75
N GLU A 120 -15.69 8.90 3.68
CA GLU A 120 -16.67 8.68 2.62
C GLU A 120 -16.17 9.10 1.23
N ILE A 121 -15.46 10.22 1.12
CA ILE A 121 -14.84 10.62 -0.15
C ILE A 121 -13.84 9.56 -0.61
N LYS A 122 -12.91 9.16 0.26
CA LYS A 122 -11.88 8.18 -0.11
C LYS A 122 -12.47 6.80 -0.39
N LYS A 123 -13.51 6.40 0.33
CA LYS A 123 -14.25 5.15 0.07
C LYS A 123 -14.97 5.18 -1.29
N LYS A 124 -15.59 6.31 -1.66
CA LYS A 124 -16.17 6.51 -3.00
C LYS A 124 -15.12 6.48 -4.10
N VAL A 125 -14.02 7.21 -3.94
CA VAL A 125 -12.89 7.22 -4.90
C VAL A 125 -12.33 5.80 -5.06
N PHE A 126 -12.16 5.08 -3.96
CA PHE A 126 -11.71 3.69 -3.99
C PHE A 126 -12.70 2.77 -4.72
N PHE A 127 -14.01 2.98 -4.56
CA PHE A 127 -15.02 2.22 -5.29
C PHE A 127 -15.05 2.54 -6.80
N ILE A 128 -14.74 3.79 -7.18
CA ILE A 128 -14.68 4.23 -8.57
C ILE A 128 -13.46 3.64 -9.29
N GLN A 129 -12.30 3.60 -8.64
CA GLN A 129 -11.05 3.05 -9.20
C GLN A 129 -11.11 1.52 -9.46
N ILE A 130 -12.15 0.84 -8.97
CA ILE A 130 -12.29 -0.63 -9.05
C ILE A 130 -13.26 -1.06 -10.15
N LYS A 131 -13.92 -0.09 -10.81
CA LYS A 131 -14.87 -0.35 -11.91
C LYS A 131 -14.25 -0.16 -13.30
N VAL A 132 -12.96 0.12 -13.39
CA VAL A 132 -12.20 0.29 -14.65
C VAL A 132 -11.37 -0.96 -14.91
#